data_AF-A0A712RXS1-F1
#
_entry.id   AF-A0A712RXS1-F1
#
_cell.length_a   1.000
_cell.length_b   1.000
_cell.length_c   1.000
_cell.angle_alpha   90.00
_cell.angle_beta   90.00
_cell.angle_gamma   90.00
#
_symmetry.space_group_name_H-M   'P 1'
#
loop_
_entity.id
_entity.type
_entity.pdbx_description
1 polymer ?
#
loop_
_entity_poly.entity_id
_entity_poly.type
_entity_poly.pdbx_seq_one_letter_code
_entity_poly.pdbx_strand_id
1 'polypeptide(L)'
;MTTQISVETISPITHNQIPVITTELLAHLYGTEPVRIQQNHKRNTDRFIEGKHFFKVMGEELKILRLSLRESQISTKTRSLILWTERGAARHAKMLETEQAWEVFEKLEDCYFNPKCPPAKHEPMIEGDGRTLLIHFDEHGNVEFTEKVPKDAMVCTAERFRLYLEQHGWIVARKEQLVERLMRL
;
A
#
# COMPACT_ATOMS: atom_id res chain seq x y z
N MET A 1 7.92 19.95 -12.81
CA MET A 1 8.41 19.26 -11.60
C MET A 1 7.57 18.00 -11.44
N THR A 2 8.07 16.85 -11.90
CA THR A 2 7.38 15.55 -11.77
C THR A 2 7.66 15.02 -10.38
N THR A 3 6.66 15.06 -9.51
CA THR A 3 6.70 14.42 -8.19
C THR A 3 6.99 12.93 -8.41
N GLN A 4 8.14 12.45 -7.95
CA GLN A 4 8.46 11.01 -7.96
C GLN A 4 7.56 10.36 -6.91
N ILE A 5 6.48 9.70 -7.36
CA ILE A 5 5.61 8.92 -6.47
C ILE A 5 6.25 7.55 -6.30
N SER A 6 6.83 7.29 -5.13
CA SER A 6 7.38 5.97 -4.76
C SER A 6 6.26 5.06 -4.27
N VAL A 7 6.25 3.80 -4.73
CA VAL A 7 5.24 2.76 -4.40
C VAL A 7 4.97 2.65 -2.90
N GLU A 8 6.02 2.79 -2.09
CA GLU A 8 6.01 2.67 -0.63
C GLU A 8 5.22 3.77 0.10
N THR A 9 4.98 4.91 -0.56
CA THR A 9 4.29 6.07 0.05
C THR A 9 2.82 6.20 -0.38
N ILE A 10 2.36 5.31 -1.24
CA ILE A 10 1.00 5.37 -1.80
C ILE A 10 0.02 4.68 -0.86
N SER A 11 -1.02 5.39 -0.44
CA SER A 11 -2.14 4.76 0.25
C SER A 11 -2.96 3.91 -0.73
N PRO A 12 -3.23 2.62 -0.43
CA PRO A 12 -3.99 1.77 -1.32
C PRO A 12 -5.41 2.27 -1.48
N ILE A 13 -5.89 2.29 -2.71
CA ILE A 13 -7.28 2.63 -3.03
C ILE A 13 -8.08 1.34 -2.90
N THR A 14 -9.18 1.37 -2.16
CA THR A 14 -10.03 0.19 -2.00
C THR A 14 -11.35 0.33 -2.71
N HIS A 15 -11.74 -0.68 -3.46
CA HIS A 15 -13.08 -0.83 -4.04
C HIS A 15 -13.68 -2.14 -3.55
N ASN A 16 -14.82 -2.10 -2.85
CA ASN A 16 -15.43 -3.27 -2.20
C ASN A 16 -14.44 -4.02 -1.29
N GLN A 17 -13.66 -3.29 -0.47
CA GLN A 17 -12.60 -3.84 0.40
C GLN A 17 -11.43 -4.53 -0.34
N ILE A 18 -11.39 -4.46 -1.67
CA ILE A 18 -10.30 -5.01 -2.49
C ILE A 18 -9.36 -3.86 -2.88
N PRO A 19 -8.04 -3.96 -2.63
CA PRO A 19 -7.07 -3.00 -3.12
C PRO A 19 -7.04 -2.97 -4.65
N VAL A 20 -7.15 -1.78 -5.22
CA VAL A 20 -7.22 -1.54 -6.66
C VAL A 20 -6.40 -0.31 -7.03
N ILE A 21 -5.94 -0.24 -8.27
CA ILE A 21 -5.10 0.87 -8.77
C ILE A 21 -5.71 1.48 -10.03
N THR A 22 -5.63 2.81 -10.17
CA THR A 22 -6.13 3.51 -11.36
C THR A 22 -5.18 3.33 -12.55
N THR A 23 -5.69 3.54 -13.77
CA THR A 23 -4.88 3.43 -14.99
C THR A 23 -3.75 4.46 -15.00
N GLU A 24 -4.03 5.66 -14.52
CA GLU A 24 -3.11 6.78 -14.44
C GLU A 24 -1.96 6.49 -13.48
N LEU A 25 -2.28 5.98 -12.28
CA LEU A 25 -1.27 5.64 -11.29
C LEU A 25 -0.44 4.43 -11.74
N LEU A 26 -1.09 3.40 -12.28
CA LEU A 26 -0.39 2.22 -12.80
C LEU A 26 0.57 2.57 -13.92
N ALA A 27 0.16 3.45 -14.84
CA ALA A 27 1.01 3.91 -15.93
C ALA A 27 2.22 4.69 -15.41
N HIS A 28 2.00 5.63 -14.48
CA HIS A 28 3.07 6.40 -13.85
C HIS A 28 4.11 5.49 -13.17
N LEU A 29 3.63 4.51 -12.40
CA LEU A 29 4.47 3.55 -11.70
C LEU A 29 5.30 2.69 -12.67
N TYR A 30 4.67 2.15 -13.72
CA TYR A 30 5.37 1.37 -14.74
C TYR A 30 6.23 2.20 -15.71
N GLY A 31 6.32 3.52 -15.53
CA GLY A 31 7.10 4.39 -16.41
C GLY A 31 6.53 4.43 -17.83
N THR A 32 5.21 4.32 -17.97
CA THR A 32 4.53 4.28 -19.26
C THR A 32 3.38 5.27 -19.33
N GLU A 33 2.79 5.41 -20.51
CA GLU A 33 1.66 6.32 -20.74
C GLU A 33 0.32 5.59 -20.46
N PRO A 34 -0.68 6.26 -19.86
CA PRO A 34 -2.00 5.68 -19.63
C PRO A 34 -2.64 5.08 -20.89
N VAL A 35 -2.37 5.69 -22.04
CA VAL A 35 -2.81 5.21 -23.36
C VAL A 35 -2.27 3.80 -23.66
N ARG A 36 -1.04 3.48 -23.25
CA ARG A 36 -0.46 2.14 -23.45
C ARG A 36 -1.18 1.08 -22.63
N ILE A 37 -1.52 1.38 -21.37
CA ILE A 37 -2.30 0.47 -20.51
C ILE A 37 -3.67 0.20 -21.12
N GLN A 38 -4.36 1.25 -21.59
CA GLN A 38 -5.67 1.12 -22.25
C GLN A 38 -5.61 0.32 -23.55
N GLN A 39 -4.63 0.60 -24.42
CA GLN A 39 -4.43 -0.14 -25.66
C GLN A 39 -4.13 -1.62 -25.40
N ASN A 40 -3.32 -1.90 -24.37
CA ASN A 40 -2.98 -3.24 -23.97
C ASN A 40 -4.23 -4.04 -23.53
N HIS A 41 -5.06 -3.44 -22.68
CA HIS A 41 -6.36 -4.02 -22.32
C HIS A 41 -7.24 -4.29 -23.53
N LYS A 42 -7.38 -3.31 -24.44
CA LYS A 42 -8.21 -3.42 -25.65
C LYS A 42 -7.72 -4.50 -26.62
N ARG A 43 -6.42 -4.75 -26.70
CA ARG A 43 -5.83 -5.77 -27.58
C ARG A 43 -5.92 -7.18 -27.00
N ASN A 44 -6.01 -7.29 -25.68
CA ASN A 44 -5.99 -8.57 -24.95
C ASN A 44 -7.25 -8.77 -24.13
N THR A 45 -8.39 -8.22 -24.57
CA THR A 45 -9.64 -8.18 -23.79
C THR A 45 -10.10 -9.58 -23.36
N ASP A 46 -9.83 -10.61 -24.17
CA ASP A 46 -10.05 -12.03 -23.88
C ASP A 46 -9.31 -12.53 -22.63
N ARG A 47 -8.17 -11.90 -22.31
CA ARG A 47 -7.36 -12.20 -21.13
C ARG A 47 -7.85 -11.44 -19.91
N PHE A 48 -8.66 -10.39 -20.04
CA PHE A 48 -9.16 -9.62 -18.91
C PHE A 48 -10.61 -10.00 -18.58
N ILE A 49 -10.92 -10.12 -17.29
CA ILE A 49 -12.21 -10.59 -16.80
C ILE A 49 -12.64 -9.56 -15.76
N GLU A 50 -13.79 -8.95 -15.98
CA GLU A 50 -14.38 -8.01 -15.03
C GLU A 50 -14.69 -8.71 -13.70
N GLY A 51 -14.44 -8.04 -12.58
CA GLY A 51 -14.55 -8.59 -11.24
C GLY A 51 -13.33 -9.41 -10.77
N LYS A 52 -12.47 -9.87 -11.70
CA LYS A 52 -11.26 -10.63 -11.37
C LYS A 52 -9.96 -9.87 -11.65
N HIS A 53 -9.91 -9.18 -12.78
CA HIS A 53 -8.72 -8.45 -13.24
C HIS A 53 -8.95 -6.94 -13.14
N PHE A 54 -10.18 -6.48 -13.36
CA PHE A 54 -10.54 -5.07 -13.24
C PHE A 54 -12.00 -4.89 -12.79
N PHE A 55 -12.33 -3.70 -12.32
CA PHE A 55 -13.69 -3.23 -12.11
C PHE A 55 -13.94 -2.01 -12.99
N LYS A 56 -15.09 -1.96 -13.67
CA LYS A 56 -15.52 -0.78 -14.41
C LYS A 56 -16.52 0.02 -13.56
N VAL A 57 -16.09 1.17 -13.09
CA VAL A 57 -16.88 2.03 -12.21
C VAL A 57 -17.51 3.16 -13.03
N MET A 58 -18.82 3.35 -12.90
CA MET A 58 -19.59 4.37 -13.63
C MET A 58 -20.68 4.99 -12.76
N GLY A 59 -21.24 6.12 -13.20
CA GLY A 59 -22.40 6.72 -12.57
C GLY A 59 -22.13 7.16 -11.12
N GLU A 60 -22.97 6.70 -10.19
CA GLU A 60 -22.94 7.11 -8.79
C GLU A 60 -21.71 6.58 -8.05
N GLU A 61 -21.29 5.35 -8.34
CA GLU A 61 -20.06 4.77 -7.77
C GLU A 61 -18.81 5.60 -8.13
N LEU A 62 -18.77 6.14 -9.35
CA LEU A 62 -17.67 7.01 -9.79
C LEU A 62 -17.69 8.35 -9.06
N LYS A 63 -18.87 8.89 -8.72
CA LYS A 63 -18.96 10.13 -7.91
C LYS A 63 -18.47 9.89 -6.49
N ILE A 64 -18.87 8.78 -5.86
CA ILE A 64 -18.43 8.41 -4.52
C ILE A 64 -16.91 8.24 -4.50
N LEU A 65 -16.37 7.50 -5.47
CA LEU A 65 -14.92 7.28 -5.58
C LEU A 65 -14.12 8.57 -5.78
N ARG A 66 -14.66 9.55 -6.51
CA ARG A 66 -14.06 10.89 -6.66
C ARG A 66 -14.02 11.69 -5.37
N LEU A 67 -14.95 11.47 -4.44
CA LEU A 67 -14.93 12.13 -3.13
C LEU A 67 -13.86 11.49 -2.22
N SER A 68 -13.63 10.19 -2.37
CA SER A 68 -12.63 9.44 -1.60
C SER A 68 -11.20 9.63 -2.12
N LEU A 69 -11.03 9.84 -3.43
CA LEU A 69 -9.74 10.10 -4.05
C LEU A 69 -9.50 11.61 -4.15
N ARG A 70 -8.30 12.09 -3.81
CA ARG A 70 -7.97 13.52 -3.98
C ARG A 70 -8.29 13.94 -5.42
N GLU A 71 -8.98 15.07 -5.58
CA GLU A 71 -9.60 15.52 -6.85
C GLU A 71 -8.66 15.52 -8.07
N SER A 72 -7.35 15.53 -7.86
CA SER A 72 -6.33 15.54 -8.92
C SER A 72 -6.10 14.19 -9.62
N GLN A 73 -6.59 13.06 -9.10
CA GLN A 73 -6.32 11.74 -9.69
C GLN A 73 -7.35 11.30 -10.74
N ILE A 74 -8.56 11.88 -10.74
CA ILE A 74 -9.63 11.51 -11.67
C ILE A 74 -10.19 12.78 -12.32
N SER A 75 -10.11 12.87 -13.64
CA SER A 75 -10.73 13.97 -14.37
C SER A 75 -12.25 14.01 -14.13
N THR A 76 -12.78 15.21 -13.87
CA THR A 76 -14.21 15.48 -13.71
C THR A 76 -15.04 15.10 -14.95
N LYS A 77 -14.40 15.04 -16.13
CA LYS A 77 -15.03 14.68 -17.42
C LYS A 77 -15.12 13.16 -17.66
N THR A 78 -14.45 12.34 -16.86
CA THR A 78 -14.45 10.88 -17.02
C THR A 78 -15.85 10.31 -16.78
N ARG A 79 -16.39 9.55 -17.74
CA ARG A 79 -17.72 8.93 -17.63
C ARG A 79 -17.68 7.48 -17.11
N SER A 80 -16.51 6.86 -17.17
CA SER A 80 -16.23 5.52 -16.68
C SER A 80 -14.75 5.40 -16.30
N LEU A 81 -14.46 4.76 -15.18
CA LEU A 81 -13.09 4.50 -14.73
C LEU A 81 -12.84 3.00 -14.66
N ILE A 82 -11.66 2.56 -15.09
CA ILE A 82 -11.22 1.18 -14.89
C ILE A 82 -10.26 1.16 -13.70
N LEU A 83 -10.60 0.32 -12.73
CA LEU A 83 -9.80 0.03 -11.55
C LEU A 83 -9.17 -1.35 -11.71
N TRP A 84 -7.84 -1.44 -11.63
CA TRP A 84 -7.10 -2.68 -11.79
C TRP A 84 -6.87 -3.35 -10.45
N THR A 85 -7.19 -4.63 -10.37
CA THR A 85 -6.78 -5.49 -9.25
C THR A 85 -5.29 -5.82 -9.35
N GLU A 86 -4.71 -6.41 -8.30
CA GLU A 86 -3.37 -7.02 -8.31
C GLU A 86 -3.14 -7.88 -9.58
N ARG A 87 -4.09 -8.78 -9.87
CA ARG A 87 -4.02 -9.68 -11.04
C ARG A 87 -4.11 -8.94 -12.37
N GLY A 88 -4.78 -7.78 -12.40
CA GLY A 88 -4.84 -6.90 -13.56
C GLY A 88 -3.51 -6.18 -13.79
N ALA A 89 -2.92 -5.64 -12.72
CA ALA A 89 -1.61 -5.02 -12.74
C ALA A 89 -0.53 -6.01 -13.21
N ALA A 90 -0.53 -7.22 -12.66
CA ALA A 90 0.37 -8.32 -13.05
C ALA A 90 0.34 -8.60 -14.56
N ARG A 91 -0.87 -8.64 -15.15
CA ARG A 91 -1.02 -8.84 -16.60
C ARG A 91 -0.42 -7.68 -17.38
N HIS A 92 -0.63 -6.45 -16.94
CA HIS A 92 -0.03 -5.29 -17.59
C HIS A 92 1.50 -5.33 -17.53
N ALA A 93 2.10 -5.64 -16.38
CA ALA A 93 3.56 -5.83 -16.27
C ALA A 93 4.05 -6.90 -17.25
N LYS A 94 3.41 -8.07 -17.25
CA LYS A 94 3.74 -9.17 -18.16
C LYS A 94 3.68 -8.79 -19.63
N MET A 95 2.71 -7.95 -20.02
CA MET A 95 2.50 -7.55 -21.42
C MET A 95 3.34 -6.33 -21.83
N LEU A 96 3.80 -5.51 -20.88
CA LEU A 96 4.70 -4.39 -21.15
C LEU A 96 6.13 -4.88 -21.40
N GLU A 97 6.51 -6.00 -20.78
CA GLU A 97 7.83 -6.64 -20.96
C GLU A 97 9.01 -5.69 -20.69
N THR A 98 8.86 -4.75 -19.75
CA THR A 98 9.93 -3.82 -19.34
C THR A 98 10.43 -4.18 -17.94
N GLU A 99 11.75 -4.12 -17.72
CA GLU A 99 12.35 -4.38 -16.40
C GLU A 99 11.72 -3.49 -15.32
N GLN A 100 11.47 -2.22 -15.62
CA GLN A 100 10.80 -1.29 -14.71
C GLN A 100 9.40 -1.78 -14.30
N ALA A 101 8.60 -2.30 -15.24
CA ALA A 101 7.25 -2.77 -14.89
C ALA A 101 7.27 -4.03 -14.03
N TRP A 102 8.27 -4.89 -14.22
CA TRP A 102 8.49 -6.06 -13.35
C TRP A 102 8.93 -5.63 -11.94
N GLU A 103 9.96 -4.80 -11.81
CA GLU A 103 10.48 -4.33 -10.52
C GLU A 103 9.41 -3.59 -9.70
N VAL A 104 8.62 -2.74 -10.38
CA VAL A 104 7.55 -1.99 -9.73
C VAL A 104 6.38 -2.89 -9.34
N PHE A 105 6.10 -3.93 -10.12
CA PHE A 105 5.05 -4.89 -9.78
C PHE A 105 5.39 -5.69 -8.52
N GLU A 106 6.64 -6.13 -8.37
CA GLU A 106 7.10 -6.80 -7.13
C GLU A 106 6.85 -5.91 -5.90
N LYS A 107 7.22 -4.61 -5.99
CA LYS A 107 6.95 -3.64 -4.91
C LYS A 107 5.46 -3.42 -4.65
N LEU A 108 4.62 -3.48 -5.70
CA LEU A 108 3.17 -3.34 -5.56
C LEU A 108 2.55 -4.55 -4.87
N GLU A 109 3.02 -5.77 -5.16
CA GLU A 109 2.58 -6.98 -4.46
C GLU A 109 2.89 -6.87 -2.96
N ASP A 110 4.11 -6.47 -2.61
CA ASP A 110 4.54 -6.39 -1.21
C ASP A 110 3.88 -5.26 -0.41
N CYS A 111 3.74 -4.07 -1.00
CA CYS A 111 3.40 -2.84 -0.27
C CYS A 111 1.98 -2.30 -0.52
N TYR A 112 1.35 -2.63 -1.66
CA TYR A 112 0.11 -1.99 -2.10
C TYR A 112 -1.09 -2.96 -2.11
N PHE A 113 -0.91 -4.15 -2.68
CA PHE A 113 -1.97 -5.15 -2.80
C PHE A 113 -2.06 -6.10 -1.61
N ASN A 114 -1.01 -6.17 -0.78
CA ASN A 114 -0.99 -7.00 0.42
C ASN A 114 -1.52 -6.23 1.64
N PRO A 115 -2.76 -6.48 2.11
CA PRO A 115 -3.31 -5.84 3.30
C PRO A 115 -2.61 -6.27 4.61
N LYS A 116 -1.75 -7.29 4.59
CA LYS A 116 -0.95 -7.74 5.75
C LYS A 116 0.35 -6.96 5.91
N CYS A 117 0.78 -6.26 4.87
CA CYS A 117 1.54 -5.03 5.06
C CYS A 117 0.48 -3.95 5.24
N PRO A 118 0.08 -3.57 6.46
CA PRO A 118 -0.39 -2.21 6.60
C PRO A 118 0.66 -1.34 5.90
N PRO A 119 0.28 -0.23 5.23
CA PRO A 119 1.29 0.75 4.88
C PRO A 119 2.12 0.91 6.15
N ALA A 120 3.42 1.12 6.03
CA ALA A 120 4.10 1.79 7.10
C ALA A 120 3.33 3.11 7.30
N LYS A 121 2.24 3.10 8.08
CA LYS A 121 2.11 3.98 9.20
C LYS A 121 3.48 3.80 9.82
N HIS A 122 4.37 4.72 9.47
CA HIS A 122 5.41 5.13 10.37
C HIS A 122 4.61 5.56 11.61
N GLU A 123 4.13 4.60 12.40
CA GLU A 123 3.91 4.79 13.81
C GLU A 123 5.32 5.12 14.26
N PRO A 124 5.61 6.42 14.43
CA PRO A 124 6.95 6.82 14.70
C PRO A 124 7.36 6.12 16.00
N MET A 125 8.60 5.70 16.08
CA MET A 125 9.16 5.41 17.38
C MET A 125 9.21 6.76 18.09
N ILE A 126 8.37 6.92 19.12
CA ILE A 126 8.26 8.16 19.87
C ILE A 126 9.30 8.09 20.96
N GLU A 127 10.39 8.82 20.79
CA GLU A 127 11.38 9.03 21.85
C GLU A 127 10.77 9.92 22.93
N GLY A 128 10.91 9.50 24.19
CA GLY A 128 10.55 10.38 25.28
C GLY A 128 11.51 11.57 25.34
N ASP A 129 10.97 12.75 25.58
CA ASP A 129 11.73 13.97 25.85
C ASP A 129 11.54 14.45 27.30
N GLY A 130 10.88 13.64 28.13
CA GLY A 130 10.44 13.96 29.49
C GLY A 130 9.16 14.80 29.55
N ARG A 131 8.59 15.18 28.39
CA ARG A 131 7.29 15.87 28.24
C ARG A 131 6.26 15.01 27.52
N THR A 132 6.71 13.98 26.83
CA THR A 132 5.87 12.96 26.19
C THR A 132 5.05 12.21 27.23
N LEU A 133 3.75 12.03 26.97
CA LEU A 133 2.81 11.34 27.83
C LEU A 133 2.25 10.11 27.12
N LEU A 134 2.22 8.99 27.82
CA LEU A 134 1.48 7.79 27.42
C LEU A 134 0.16 7.77 28.18
N ILE A 135 -0.95 7.68 27.45
CA ILE A 135 -2.30 7.65 28.01
C ILE A 135 -2.87 6.26 27.77
N HIS A 136 -3.26 5.60 28.84
CA HIS A 136 -3.90 4.28 28.80
C HIS A 136 -5.41 4.46 28.86
N PHE A 137 -6.12 3.78 27.97
CA PHE A 137 -7.58 3.82 27.89
C PHE A 137 -8.18 2.48 28.29
N ASP A 138 -9.31 2.51 28.99
CA ASP A 138 -10.11 1.32 29.30
C ASP A 138 -10.88 0.82 28.05
N GLU A 139 -11.59 -0.31 28.19
CA GLU A 139 -12.41 -0.89 27.12
C GLU A 139 -13.56 0.02 26.65
N HIS A 140 -13.90 1.04 27.42
CA HIS A 140 -14.96 2.01 27.13
C HIS A 140 -14.39 3.33 26.56
N GLY A 141 -13.07 3.46 26.41
CA GLY A 141 -12.39 4.65 25.90
C GLY A 141 -12.20 5.76 26.94
N ASN A 142 -12.38 5.48 28.23
CA ASN A 142 -12.03 6.42 29.29
C ASN A 142 -10.54 6.31 29.63
N VAL A 143 -9.93 7.40 30.10
CA VAL A 143 -8.54 7.39 30.55
C VAL A 143 -8.44 6.60 31.86
N GLU A 144 -7.71 5.50 31.83
CA GLU A 144 -7.41 4.68 33.02
C GLU A 144 -6.27 5.33 33.83
N PHE A 145 -5.15 5.65 33.16
CA PHE A 145 -4.07 6.42 33.74
C PHE A 145 -3.16 7.04 32.67
N THR A 146 -2.31 7.98 33.10
CA THR A 146 -1.34 8.67 32.26
C THR A 146 0.03 8.60 32.89
N GLU A 147 1.06 8.29 32.10
CA GLU A 147 2.46 8.26 32.55
C GLU A 147 3.36 9.11 31.65
N LYS A 148 4.47 9.61 32.20
CA LYS A 148 5.48 10.35 31.44
C LYS A 148 6.50 9.37 30.87
N VAL A 149 6.85 9.56 29.61
CA VAL A 149 7.90 8.77 28.96
C VAL A 149 9.27 9.39 29.28
N PRO A 150 10.18 8.64 29.93
CA PRO A 150 11.55 9.08 30.21
C PRO A 150 12.35 9.42 28.94
N LYS A 151 13.41 10.23 29.09
CA LYS A 151 14.24 10.69 27.95
C LYS A 151 14.98 9.58 27.20
N ASP A 152 15.21 8.48 27.88
CA ASP A 152 15.92 7.29 27.44
C ASP A 152 14.97 6.15 27.07
N ALA A 153 13.66 6.43 27.09
CA ALA A 153 12.62 5.47 26.74
C ALA A 153 12.00 5.80 25.38
N MET A 154 11.41 4.78 24.79
CA MET A 154 10.82 4.85 23.47
C MET A 154 9.51 4.08 23.43
N VAL A 155 8.50 4.67 22.79
CA VAL A 155 7.17 4.08 22.65
C VAL A 155 6.98 3.67 21.19
N CYS A 156 6.67 2.39 20.96
CA CYS A 156 6.28 1.86 19.66
C CYS A 156 5.49 0.56 19.83
N THR A 157 4.81 0.13 18.78
CA THR A 157 4.16 -1.20 18.75
C THR A 157 5.19 -2.31 18.66
N ALA A 158 4.84 -3.51 19.13
CA ALA A 158 5.73 -4.66 19.08
C ALA A 158 6.17 -5.02 17.64
N GLU A 159 5.27 -4.86 16.66
CA GLU A 159 5.58 -5.05 15.24
C GLU A 159 6.60 -4.02 14.74
N ARG A 160 6.44 -2.73 15.12
CA ARG A 160 7.38 -1.68 14.76
C ARG A 160 8.77 -1.92 15.36
N PHE A 161 8.82 -2.36 16.63
CA PHE A 161 10.08 -2.71 17.27
C PHE A 161 10.77 -3.88 16.57
N ARG A 162 10.00 -4.91 16.18
CA ARG A 162 10.53 -6.04 15.41
C ARG A 162 11.12 -5.59 14.07
N LEU A 163 10.41 -4.74 13.32
CA LEU A 163 10.90 -4.20 12.05
C LEU A 163 12.19 -3.38 12.23
N TYR A 164 12.26 -2.56 13.28
CA TYR A 164 13.46 -1.79 13.61
C TYR A 164 14.67 -2.70 13.83
N LEU A 165 14.49 -3.78 14.59
CA LEU A 165 15.55 -4.76 14.83
C LEU A 165 16.00 -5.42 13.53
N GLU A 166 15.07 -5.88 12.70
CA GLU A 166 15.36 -6.50 11.40
C GLU A 166 16.15 -5.56 10.46
N GLN A 167 15.80 -4.26 10.42
CA GLN A 167 16.54 -3.24 9.66
C GLN A 167 17.97 -3.01 10.16
N HIS A 168 18.23 -3.23 11.45
CA HIS A 168 19.55 -3.10 12.05
C HIS A 168 20.31 -4.44 12.07
N GLY A 169 19.87 -5.43 11.28
CA GLY A 169 20.53 -6.72 11.12
C GLY A 169 20.24 -7.74 12.23
N TRP A 170 19.25 -7.49 13.07
CA TRP A 170 18.85 -8.40 14.14
C TRP A 170 17.68 -9.29 13.71
N ILE A 171 17.73 -10.58 14.08
CA ILE A 171 16.65 -11.52 13.79
C ILE A 171 15.82 -11.73 15.07
N VAL A 172 14.53 -11.42 15.00
CA VAL A 172 13.57 -11.73 16.07
C VAL A 172 12.82 -13.01 15.70
N ALA A 173 13.03 -14.09 16.45
CA ALA A 173 12.36 -15.37 16.23
C ALA A 173 12.12 -16.08 17.56
N ARG A 174 11.10 -16.96 17.61
CA ARG A 174 10.96 -17.90 18.72
C ARG A 174 12.15 -18.87 18.71
N LYS A 175 12.63 -19.25 19.89
CA LYS A 175 13.84 -20.07 20.06
C LYS A 175 13.79 -21.35 19.22
N GLU A 176 12.62 -21.97 19.12
CA GLU A 176 12.42 -23.24 18.41
C GLU A 176 12.49 -23.08 16.89
N GLN A 177 12.25 -21.87 16.37
CA GLN A 177 12.21 -21.56 14.94
C GLN A 177 13.51 -20.90 14.44
N LEU A 178 14.44 -20.63 15.36
CA LEU A 178 15.64 -19.85 15.08
C LEU A 178 16.60 -20.59 14.14
N VAL A 179 16.76 -21.91 14.32
CA VAL A 179 17.59 -22.75 13.44
C VAL A 179 17.03 -22.79 12.02
N GLU A 180 15.72 -22.98 11.87
CA GLU A 180 15.07 -23.00 10.57
C GLU A 180 15.19 -21.65 9.85
N ARG A 181 15.03 -20.53 10.57
CA ARG A 181 15.20 -19.19 10.01
C ARG A 181 16.63 -18.91 9.58
N LEU A 182 17.62 -19.32 10.37
CA LEU A 182 19.04 -19.15 10.02
C LEU A 182 19.45 -19.96 8.79
N MET A 183 18.85 -21.13 8.57
CA MET A 183 19.15 -21.97 7.40
C MET A 183 18.52 -21.46 6.10
N ARG A 184 17.64 -20.45 6.16
CA ARG A 184 16.97 -19.82 4.99
C ARG A 184 17.57 -18.47 4.60
N LEU A 185 18.53 -17.96 5.38
CA LEU A 185 19.33 -16.77 5.05
C LEU A 185 20.54 -17.17 4.22
#